data_AF-A0A1J3IAZ6-F1
#
_entry.id   AF-A0A1J3IAZ6-F1
#
_cell.length_a   1.000
_cell.length_b   1.000
_cell.length_c   1.000
_cell.angle_alpha   90.00
_cell.angle_beta   90.00
_cell.angle_gamma   90.00
#
_symmetry.space_group_name_H-M   'P 1'
#
loop_
_entity.id
_entity.type
_entity.pdbx_description
1 polymer ?
#
loop_
_entity_poly.entity_id
_entity_poly.type
_entity_poly.pdbx_seq_one_letter_code
_entity_poly.pdbx_strand_id
1 'polypeptide(L)'
;PSSPELCSSKTLIVSSSQKNQNQEPSLRNQTKMYLQCYINEKGEKVYTTKKESPLGLATESAHPARFSPDDKYSRQRVLLKKRFGLLPTQHAPVKY
;
A
#
# COMPACT_ATOMS: atom_id res chain seq x y z
N PRO A 1 49.23 12.50 28.04
CA PRO A 1 47.81 12.89 27.90
C PRO A 1 47.04 11.83 27.10
N SER A 2 46.69 10.78 27.84
CA SER A 2 45.82 9.68 27.48
C SER A 2 44.39 10.16 27.22
N SER A 3 43.85 9.87 26.04
CA SER A 3 42.40 9.93 25.80
C SER A 3 41.89 8.51 25.53
N PRO A 4 40.75 8.10 26.12
CA PRO A 4 40.49 6.71 26.44
C PRO A 4 39.37 6.07 25.58
N GLU A 5 39.50 4.75 25.45
CA GLU A 5 38.45 3.74 25.60
C GLU A 5 37.22 3.77 24.68
N LEU A 6 37.26 2.80 23.76
CA LEU A 6 36.18 1.98 23.26
C LEU A 6 35.03 1.77 24.27
N CYS A 7 33.85 2.34 24.02
CA CYS A 7 32.63 2.01 24.76
C CYS A 7 31.66 1.23 23.87
N SER A 8 31.75 -0.09 23.99
CA SER A 8 30.73 -1.05 23.53
C SER A 8 29.45 -0.87 24.34
N SER A 9 28.48 -0.13 23.78
CA SER A 9 27.17 0.01 24.38
C SER A 9 26.20 -0.97 23.74
N LYS A 10 26.07 -2.13 24.39
CA LYS A 10 24.92 -3.02 24.24
C LYS A 10 23.65 -2.23 24.54
N THR A 11 22.74 -2.12 23.58
CA THR A 11 21.37 -1.67 23.85
C THR A 11 20.40 -2.78 23.50
N LEU A 12 19.98 -3.45 24.57
CA LEU A 12 18.70 -4.09 24.85
C LEU A 12 17.73 -4.27 23.67
N ILE A 13 17.46 -5.55 23.42
CA ILE A 13 16.27 -6.09 22.78
C ILE A 13 15.02 -5.49 23.45
N VAL A 14 14.29 -4.63 22.75
CA VAL A 14 12.92 -4.26 23.12
C VAL A 14 12.00 -5.37 22.62
N SER A 15 11.77 -6.36 23.49
CA SER A 15 10.65 -7.30 23.39
C SER A 15 9.37 -6.61 23.85
N SER A 16 8.88 -5.63 23.07
CA SER A 16 7.55 -5.08 23.27
C SER A 16 6.53 -6.05 22.67
N SER A 17 6.12 -7.01 23.50
CA SER A 17 4.77 -7.52 23.67
C SER A 17 3.82 -7.20 22.50
N GLN A 18 3.68 -8.14 21.56
CA GLN A 18 2.54 -8.13 20.65
C GLN A 18 1.27 -8.43 21.47
N LYS A 19 0.69 -7.38 22.05
CA LYS A 19 -0.75 -7.36 22.33
C LYS A 19 -1.40 -6.97 21.01
N ASN A 20 -1.92 -7.93 20.27
CA ASN A 20 -3.03 -7.63 19.38
C ASN A 20 -4.22 -8.46 19.82
N GLN A 21 -5.15 -7.71 20.37
CA GLN A 21 -6.41 -8.10 20.94
C GLN A 21 -7.20 -8.88 19.91
N ASN A 22 -7.80 -9.97 20.35
CA ASN A 22 -8.91 -10.61 19.67
C ASN A 22 -9.96 -9.54 19.38
N GLN A 23 -10.03 -9.06 18.14
CA GLN A 23 -11.12 -8.22 17.67
C GLN A 23 -12.25 -9.14 17.23
N GLU A 24 -13.37 -9.01 17.95
CA GLU A 24 -14.69 -9.59 17.66
C GLU A 24 -15.00 -9.66 16.15
N PRO A 25 -15.42 -10.83 15.62
CA PRO A 25 -15.77 -10.97 14.22
C PRO A 25 -17.15 -10.35 13.96
N SER A 26 -17.22 -9.03 13.78
CA SER A 26 -18.42 -8.42 13.19
C SER A 26 -18.62 -9.03 11.79
N LEU A 27 -19.79 -9.63 11.57
CA LEU A 27 -20.18 -10.30 10.32
C LEU A 27 -20.13 -9.33 9.12
N ARG A 28 -18.98 -9.30 8.46
CA ARG A 28 -18.89 -9.00 7.04
C ARG A 28 -18.19 -10.19 6.42
N ASN A 29 -18.93 -10.97 5.64
CA ASN A 29 -18.36 -11.95 4.72
C ASN A 29 -17.48 -11.20 3.71
N GLN A 30 -16.25 -10.86 4.11
CA GLN A 30 -15.24 -10.37 3.20
C GLN A 30 -14.78 -11.58 2.42
N THR A 31 -15.39 -11.79 1.26
CA THR A 31 -14.85 -12.69 0.25
C THR A 31 -13.43 -12.22 -0.05
N LYS A 32 -12.45 -12.93 0.50
CA LYS A 32 -11.04 -12.61 0.30
C LYS A 32 -10.74 -12.79 -1.17
N MET A 33 -10.52 -11.70 -1.88
CA MET A 33 -10.20 -11.77 -3.29
C MET A 33 -8.71 -11.99 -3.47
N TYR A 34 -8.34 -13.10 -4.12
CA TYR A 34 -6.96 -13.54 -4.24
C TYR A 34 -6.28 -13.10 -5.54
N LEU A 35 -7.06 -12.62 -6.52
CA LEU A 35 -6.56 -12.32 -7.84
C LEU A 35 -5.60 -11.12 -7.78
N GLN A 36 -4.38 -11.34 -8.26
CA GLN A 36 -3.35 -10.34 -8.43
C GLN A 36 -3.15 -10.03 -9.91
N CYS A 37 -2.50 -8.92 -10.21
CA CYS A 37 -2.09 -8.55 -11.54
C CYS A 37 -0.72 -7.86 -11.55
N TYR A 38 -0.04 -7.94 -12.68
CA TYR A 38 1.14 -7.12 -13.01
C TYR A 38 1.04 -6.64 -14.45
N ILE A 39 1.86 -5.65 -14.81
CA ILE A 39 1.89 -5.07 -16.16
C ILE A 39 3.09 -5.66 -16.90
N ASN A 40 2.83 -6.26 -18.06
CA ASN A 40 3.87 -6.78 -18.95
C ASN A 40 4.62 -5.66 -19.69
N GLU A 41 5.72 -6.01 -20.34
CA GLU A 41 6.46 -5.11 -21.26
C GLU A 41 5.59 -4.55 -22.39
N LYS A 42 4.54 -5.28 -22.79
CA LYS A 42 3.54 -4.84 -23.78
C LYS A 42 2.51 -3.85 -23.23
N GLY A 43 2.52 -3.58 -21.93
CA GLY A 43 1.54 -2.72 -21.26
C GLY A 43 0.22 -3.42 -20.88
N GLU A 44 0.12 -4.74 -21.09
CA GLU A 44 -1.08 -5.53 -20.79
C GLU A 44 -1.09 -6.00 -19.32
N LYS A 45 -2.29 -6.07 -18.73
CA LYS A 45 -2.47 -6.64 -17.38
C LYS A 45 -2.50 -8.16 -17.45
N VAL A 46 -1.56 -8.82 -16.79
CA VAL A 46 -1.56 -10.28 -16.62
C VAL A 46 -2.02 -10.63 -15.23
N TYR A 47 -2.99 -11.55 -15.15
CA TYR A 47 -3.58 -12.00 -13.90
C TYR A 47 -2.87 -13.25 -13.37
N THR A 48 -2.71 -13.30 -12.04
CA THR A 48 -2.04 -14.40 -11.35
C THR A 48 -2.56 -14.52 -9.91
N THR A 49 -2.39 -15.68 -9.30
CA THR A 49 -2.64 -15.88 -7.86
C THR A 49 -1.35 -15.74 -7.04
N LYS A 50 -0.19 -15.73 -7.71
CA LYS A 50 1.13 -15.56 -7.07
C LYS A 50 1.31 -14.13 -6.58
N LYS A 51 2.13 -13.95 -5.55
CA LYS A 51 2.48 -12.63 -4.98
C LYS A 51 3.65 -11.94 -5.69
N GLU A 52 4.36 -12.68 -6.52
CA GLU A 52 5.54 -12.23 -7.25
C GLU A 52 5.33 -12.45 -8.74
N SER A 53 5.78 -11.48 -9.53
CA SER A 53 5.82 -11.55 -10.99
C SER A 53 7.00 -12.43 -11.45
N PRO A 54 7.05 -12.83 -12.73
CA PRO A 54 8.19 -13.58 -13.27
C PRO A 54 9.54 -12.86 -13.14
N LEU A 55 9.51 -11.52 -12.97
CA LEU A 55 10.69 -10.68 -12.76
C LEU A 55 11.03 -10.48 -11.27
N GLY A 56 10.30 -11.13 -10.36
CA GLY A 56 10.47 -10.99 -8.91
C GLY A 56 9.88 -9.72 -8.31
N LEU A 57 9.09 -8.95 -9.08
CA LEU A 57 8.40 -7.76 -8.56
C LEU A 57 7.11 -8.16 -7.85
N ALA A 58 6.74 -7.44 -6.79
CA ALA A 58 5.48 -7.65 -6.11
C ALA A 58 4.28 -7.41 -7.04
N THR A 59 3.30 -8.31 -7.00
CA THR A 59 2.06 -8.18 -7.78
C THR A 59 1.02 -7.35 -7.02
N GLU A 60 0.22 -6.60 -7.75
CA GLU A 60 -0.82 -5.74 -7.18
C GLU A 60 -2.20 -6.42 -7.19
N SER A 61 -3.10 -6.00 -6.31
CA SER A 61 -4.49 -6.50 -6.32
C SER A 61 -5.19 -6.14 -7.63
N ALA A 62 -5.83 -7.13 -8.26
CA ALA A 62 -6.63 -6.92 -9.47
C ALA A 62 -7.95 -6.18 -9.18
N HIS A 63 -8.35 -6.09 -7.91
CA HIS A 63 -9.64 -5.55 -7.50
C HIS A 63 -9.57 -4.06 -7.19
N PRO A 64 -10.57 -3.27 -7.62
CA PRO A 64 -10.61 -1.85 -7.32
C PRO A 64 -10.77 -1.61 -5.82
N ALA A 65 -10.24 -0.48 -5.33
CA ALA A 65 -10.44 -0.06 -3.96
C ALA A 65 -11.94 0.12 -3.66
N ARG A 66 -12.37 -0.32 -2.48
CA ARG A 66 -13.77 -0.26 -2.07
C ARG A 66 -14.24 1.20 -1.98
N PHE A 67 -15.31 1.52 -2.70
CA PHE A 67 -15.97 2.81 -2.58
C PHE A 67 -16.74 2.89 -1.24
N SER A 68 -16.61 4.03 -0.56
CA SER A 68 -17.43 4.38 0.59
C SER A 68 -18.04 5.76 0.33
N PRO A 69 -19.36 5.93 0.47
CA PRO A 69 -19.96 7.25 0.37
C PRO A 69 -19.41 8.22 1.43
N ASP A 70 -19.29 7.75 2.67
CA ASP A 70 -18.67 8.50 3.78
C ASP A 70 -17.16 8.23 3.88
N ASP A 71 -16.43 8.67 2.86
CA ASP A 71 -14.98 8.58 2.86
C ASP A 71 -14.33 9.79 3.55
N LYS A 72 -13.97 9.59 4.83
CA LYS A 72 -13.29 10.58 5.68
C LYS A 72 -12.00 11.15 5.07
N TYR A 73 -11.32 10.40 4.17
CA TYR A 73 -10.05 10.81 3.57
C TYR A 73 -10.18 11.37 2.14
N SER A 74 -11.41 11.67 1.71
CA SER A 74 -11.71 12.19 0.38
C SER A 74 -10.98 13.50 0.06
N ARG A 75 -10.98 14.47 0.98
CA ARG A 75 -10.26 15.75 0.82
C ARG A 75 -8.76 15.55 0.62
N GLN A 76 -8.16 14.68 1.41
CA GLN A 76 -6.72 14.37 1.39
C GLN A 76 -6.33 13.72 0.07
N ARG A 77 -7.15 12.78 -0.43
CA ARG A 77 -6.95 12.15 -1.75
C ARG A 77 -6.93 13.19 -2.88
N VAL A 78 -7.87 14.13 -2.87
CA VAL A 78 -7.93 15.18 -3.91
C VAL A 78 -6.73 16.12 -3.82
N LEU A 79 -6.34 16.54 -2.61
CA LEU A 79 -5.16 17.40 -2.40
C LEU A 79 -3.86 16.74 -2.87
N LEU A 80 -3.68 15.44 -2.61
CA LEU A 80 -2.54 14.67 -3.12
C LEU A 80 -2.50 14.67 -4.65
N LYS A 81 -3.62 14.35 -5.31
CA LYS A 81 -3.70 14.37 -6.78
C LYS A 81 -3.39 15.75 -7.35
N LYS A 82 -3.88 16.83 -6.71
CA LYS A 82 -3.62 18.21 -7.13
C LYS A 82 -2.13 18.58 -7.05
N ARG A 83 -1.42 18.17 -5.98
CA ARG A 83 0.02 18.45 -5.79
C ARG A 83 0.88 17.83 -6.88
N PHE A 84 0.52 16.64 -7.35
CA PHE A 84 1.25 15.94 -8.41
C PHE A 84 0.74 16.23 -9.82
N GLY A 85 -0.21 17.16 -9.99
CA GLY A 85 -0.74 17.49 -11.32
C GLY A 85 -1.55 16.36 -11.97
N LEU A 86 -2.08 15.42 -11.17
CA LEU A 86 -2.76 14.20 -11.66
C LEU A 86 -4.28 14.37 -11.79
N LEU A 87 -4.81 15.57 -11.54
CA LEU A 87 -6.26 15.80 -11.57
C LEU A 87 -6.71 16.03 -13.01
N PRO A 88 -7.74 15.33 -13.52
CA PRO A 88 -8.20 15.52 -14.91
C PRO A 88 -8.59 16.96 -15.25
N THR A 89 -9.09 17.71 -14.26
CA THR A 89 -9.49 19.11 -14.42
C THR A 89 -8.31 20.08 -14.59
N GLN A 90 -7.07 19.64 -14.34
CA GLN A 90 -5.86 20.45 -14.58
C GLN A 90 -5.44 20.40 -16.06
N HIS A 91 -5.91 19.40 -16.81
CA HIS A 91 -5.61 19.24 -18.23
C HIS A 91 -6.69 19.91 -19.09
N ALA A 92 -6.35 20.16 -20.35
CA ALA A 92 -7.30 20.65 -21.33
C ALA A 92 -8.53 19.70 -21.40
N PRO A 93 -9.74 20.23 -21.66
CA PRO A 93 -10.94 19.40 -21.77
C PRO A 93 -10.76 18.34 -22.86
N VAL A 94 -11.16 17.10 -22.55
CA VAL A 94 -11.18 16.00 -23.51
C VAL A 94 -12.18 16.36 -24.61
N LYS A 95 -11.71 16.46 -25.86
CA LYS A 95 -12.57 16.57 -27.04
C LYS A 95 -12.99 15.16 -27.43
N TYR A 96 -14.30 14.94 -27.52
CA TYR A 96 -14.92 13.68 -27.95
C TYR A 96 -15.22 13.70 -29.45
#